data_AF-A0A3D3TTL4-F1
#
_entry.id   AF-A0A3D3TTL4-F1
#
_cell.length_a   1.000
_cell.length_b   1.000
_cell.length_c   1.000
_cell.angle_alpha   90.00
_cell.angle_beta   90.00
_cell.angle_gamma   90.00
#
_symmetry.space_group_name_H-M   'P 1'
#
loop_
_entity.id
_entity.type
_entity.pdbx_description
1 polymer ?
#
loop_
_entity_poly.entity_id
_entity_poly.type
_entity_poly.pdbx_seq_one_letter_code
_entity_poly.pdbx_strand_id
1 'polypeptide(L)'
;MEGKSKDISFLKIVRTVEPMIIKSCPILTVAAILTSILHSLAYVVNTFMTQKFFDSITATFSGKVELKIVYFMLGGLCISLVLTQVLNGIANFLANALVNKAKGTIGKILNHKSSKLDAADFENPTLLDDINKAQKGLEGGLWMSLILIVIVTFYIPYFIFMGIYLYKLKPILSISIILVFIPVAISQLIRIKIFTNLEDK
;
A
#
# COMPACT_ATOMS: atom_id res chain seq x y z
N MET A 1 -21.38 8.35 34.89
CA MET A 1 -19.93 8.60 35.02
C MET A 1 -19.34 8.46 33.63
N GLU A 2 -19.08 9.59 32.96
CA GLU A 2 -18.45 9.61 31.65
C GLU A 2 -17.01 9.07 31.77
N GLY A 3 -16.81 7.83 31.33
CA GLY A 3 -15.48 7.26 31.23
C GLY A 3 -14.72 8.03 30.16
N LYS A 4 -13.71 8.83 30.56
CA LYS A 4 -12.72 9.38 29.64
C LYS A 4 -12.22 8.25 28.74
N SER A 5 -12.59 8.29 27.46
CA SER A 5 -11.98 7.52 26.40
C SER A 5 -10.47 7.71 26.49
N LYS A 6 -9.73 6.69 26.95
CA LYS A 6 -8.27 6.72 26.84
C LYS A 6 -7.95 6.68 25.35
N ASP A 7 -7.39 7.76 24.82
CA ASP A 7 -6.92 7.80 23.44
C ASP A 7 -6.01 6.60 23.16
N ILE A 8 -6.49 5.72 22.28
CA ILE A 8 -5.73 4.55 21.88
C ILE A 8 -4.66 5.03 20.91
N SER A 9 -3.39 4.95 21.32
CA SER A 9 -2.27 5.28 20.44
C SER A 9 -2.31 4.45 19.16
N PHE A 10 -2.05 5.11 18.02
CA PHE A 10 -1.86 4.49 16.71
C PHE A 10 -0.96 3.25 16.76
N LEU A 11 0.17 3.33 17.47
CA LEU A 11 1.13 2.23 17.56
C LEU A 11 0.50 1.00 18.26
N LYS A 12 -0.37 1.22 19.23
CA LYS A 12 -1.09 0.15 19.93
C LYS A 12 -2.09 -0.52 18.99
N ILE A 13 -2.76 0.24 18.13
CA ILE A 13 -3.66 -0.30 17.09
C ILE A 13 -2.85 -1.18 16.13
N VAL A 14 -1.75 -0.66 15.57
CA VAL A 14 -0.90 -1.41 14.63
C VAL A 14 -0.37 -2.71 15.25
N ARG A 15 0.20 -2.65 16.46
CA ARG A 15 0.72 -3.83 17.16
C ARG A 15 -0.34 -4.88 17.49
N THR A 16 -1.62 -4.49 17.54
CA THR A 16 -2.72 -5.40 17.82
C THR A 16 -3.31 -5.99 16.54
N VAL A 17 -3.56 -5.15 15.54
CA VAL A 17 -4.28 -5.52 14.31
C VAL A 17 -3.37 -6.28 13.35
N GLU A 18 -2.10 -5.88 13.21
CA GLU A 18 -1.21 -6.51 12.22
C GLU A 18 -0.98 -8.00 12.47
N PRO A 19 -0.62 -8.44 13.69
CA PRO A 19 -0.46 -9.86 13.95
C PRO A 19 -1.74 -10.66 13.75
N MET A 20 -2.92 -10.06 13.96
CA MET A 20 -4.21 -10.73 13.73
C MET A 20 -4.44 -11.01 12.25
N ILE A 21 -4.09 -10.07 11.36
CA ILE A 21 -4.24 -10.23 9.91
C ILE A 21 -3.28 -11.29 9.39
N ILE A 22 -2.00 -11.20 9.77
CA ILE A 22 -0.96 -12.15 9.36
C ILE A 22 -1.34 -13.58 9.80
N LYS A 23 -1.79 -13.75 11.05
CA LYS A 23 -2.22 -15.06 11.57
C LYS A 23 -3.50 -15.57 10.92
N SER A 24 -4.38 -14.69 10.47
CA SER A 24 -5.62 -15.10 9.80
C SER A 24 -5.33 -15.78 8.45
N CYS A 25 -4.34 -15.29 7.69
CA CYS A 25 -4.07 -15.74 6.32
C CYS A 25 -2.59 -15.72 5.92
N PRO A 26 -1.69 -16.45 6.61
CA PRO A 26 -0.24 -16.25 6.49
C PRO A 26 0.31 -16.46 5.06
N ILE A 27 -0.17 -17.49 4.36
CA ILE A 27 0.24 -17.79 2.98
C ILE A 27 -0.17 -16.65 2.04
N LEU A 28 -1.41 -16.15 2.19
CA LEU A 28 -1.93 -15.06 1.38
C LEU A 28 -1.21 -13.75 1.66
N THR A 29 -0.85 -13.49 2.92
CA THR A 29 -0.02 -12.36 3.31
C THR A 29 1.36 -12.44 2.66
N VAL A 30 2.05 -13.58 2.74
CA VAL A 30 3.37 -13.74 2.10
C VAL A 30 3.28 -13.55 0.59
N ALA A 31 2.27 -14.15 -0.06
CA ALA A 31 2.03 -13.95 -1.48
C ALA A 31 1.82 -12.46 -1.82
N ALA A 32 0.98 -11.75 -1.06
CA ALA A 32 0.74 -10.32 -1.25
C ALA A 32 2.03 -9.50 -1.10
N ILE A 33 2.84 -9.77 -0.07
CA ILE A 33 4.12 -9.08 0.16
C ILE A 33 5.07 -9.30 -1.01
N LEU A 34 5.26 -10.55 -1.45
CA LEU A 34 6.14 -10.88 -2.57
C LEU A 34 5.66 -10.23 -3.86
N THR A 35 4.36 -10.30 -4.16
CA THR A 35 3.77 -9.64 -5.32
C THR A 35 3.95 -8.12 -5.26
N SER A 36 3.75 -7.48 -4.11
CA SER A 36 3.96 -6.04 -3.94
C SER A 36 5.40 -5.63 -4.24
N ILE A 37 6.39 -6.38 -3.75
CA ILE A 37 7.81 -6.09 -4.01
C ILE A 37 8.12 -6.29 -5.50
N LEU A 38 7.67 -7.40 -6.11
CA LEU A 38 7.86 -7.64 -7.55
C LEU A 38 7.19 -6.56 -8.41
N HIS A 39 5.99 -6.12 -8.01
CA HIS A 39 5.26 -5.06 -8.69
C HIS A 39 6.01 -3.73 -8.61
N SER A 40 6.58 -3.40 -7.44
CA SER A 40 7.40 -2.20 -7.27
C SER A 40 8.64 -2.20 -8.19
N LEU A 41 9.27 -3.36 -8.36
CA LEU A 41 10.42 -3.53 -9.24
C LEU A 41 10.01 -3.43 -10.72
N ALA A 42 8.85 -3.97 -11.10
CA ALA A 42 8.33 -3.87 -12.47
C ALA A 42 8.16 -2.41 -12.92
N TYR A 43 7.75 -1.51 -12.01
CA TYR A 43 7.71 -0.08 -12.30
C TYR A 43 9.09 0.52 -12.63
N VAL A 44 10.14 0.09 -11.93
CA VAL A 44 11.51 0.55 -12.23
C VAL A 44 12.00 -0.03 -13.56
N VAL A 45 11.68 -1.29 -13.84
CA VAL A 45 11.95 -1.92 -15.14
C VAL A 45 11.27 -1.17 -16.28
N ASN A 46 10.03 -0.68 -16.10
CA ASN A 46 9.37 0.15 -17.11
C ASN A 46 10.17 1.42 -17.40
N THR A 47 10.64 2.12 -16.38
CA THR A 47 11.46 3.33 -16.57
C THR A 47 12.76 3.01 -17.30
N PHE A 48 13.43 1.92 -16.92
CA PHE A 48 14.64 1.45 -17.59
C PHE A 48 14.38 1.11 -19.07
N MET A 49 13.33 0.34 -19.37
CA MET A 49 12.99 -0.05 -20.74
C MET A 49 12.56 1.15 -21.58
N THR A 50 11.88 2.12 -20.97
CA THR A 50 11.53 3.39 -21.64
C THR A 50 12.80 4.13 -22.05
N GLN A 51 13.79 4.22 -21.16
CA GLN A 51 15.07 4.83 -21.50
C GLN A 51 15.76 4.07 -22.65
N LYS A 52 15.86 2.74 -22.57
CA LYS A 52 16.52 1.93 -23.62
C LYS A 52 15.85 2.06 -24.97
N PHE A 53 14.53 2.16 -25.00
CA PHE A 53 13.78 2.43 -26.22
C PHE A 53 14.17 3.78 -26.83
N PHE A 54 14.10 4.87 -26.06
CA PHE A 54 14.47 6.19 -26.57
C PHE A 54 15.96 6.30 -26.96
N ASP A 55 16.86 5.72 -26.16
CA ASP A 55 18.29 5.66 -26.47
C ASP A 55 18.54 4.97 -27.82
N SER A 56 17.80 3.89 -28.12
CA SER A 56 17.92 3.17 -29.39
C SER A 56 17.47 3.99 -30.61
N ILE A 57 16.42 4.82 -30.44
CA ILE A 57 15.95 5.73 -31.49
C ILE A 57 17.04 6.76 -31.79
N THR A 58 17.59 7.42 -30.76
CA THR A 58 18.65 8.42 -30.91
C THR A 58 19.92 7.84 -31.54
N ALA A 59 20.29 6.61 -31.16
CA ALA A 59 21.45 5.93 -31.72
C ALA A 59 21.29 5.57 -33.20
N THR A 60 20.06 5.25 -33.62
CA THR A 60 19.74 4.97 -35.03
C THR A 60 19.90 6.22 -35.90
N PHE A 61 19.42 7.38 -35.45
CA PHE A 61 19.65 8.65 -36.15
C PHE A 61 21.13 9.07 -36.23
N SER A 62 21.94 8.56 -35.30
CA SER A 62 23.39 8.78 -35.31
C SER A 62 24.16 7.74 -36.15
N GLY A 63 23.47 6.83 -36.84
CA GLY A 63 24.08 5.74 -37.62
C GLY A 63 24.78 4.65 -36.78
N LYS A 64 24.57 4.62 -35.46
CA LYS A 64 25.30 3.72 -34.54
C LYS A 64 24.66 2.35 -34.37
N VAL A 65 23.38 2.22 -34.70
CA VAL A 65 22.52 1.08 -34.37
C VAL A 65 21.52 0.86 -35.51
N GLU A 66 21.21 -0.40 -35.82
CA GLU A 66 20.21 -0.75 -36.84
C GLU A 66 18.77 -0.58 -36.34
N LEU A 67 17.85 -0.25 -37.25
CA LEU A 67 16.43 -0.10 -36.96
C LEU A 67 15.81 -1.35 -36.27
N LYS A 68 16.32 -2.55 -36.57
CA LYS A 68 15.88 -3.81 -35.93
C LYS A 68 16.02 -3.77 -34.41
N ILE A 69 17.04 -3.10 -33.88
CA ILE A 69 17.28 -2.98 -32.43
C ILE A 69 16.22 -2.09 -31.79
N VAL A 70 15.72 -1.06 -32.49
CA VAL A 70 14.62 -0.22 -32.01
C VAL A 70 13.36 -1.04 -31.81
N TYR A 71 12.99 -1.89 -32.79
CA TYR A 71 11.84 -2.79 -32.67
C TYR A 71 12.00 -3.81 -31.54
N PHE A 72 13.22 -4.32 -31.32
CA PHE A 72 13.51 -5.20 -30.20
C PHE A 72 13.31 -4.49 -28.85
N MET A 73 13.81 -3.26 -28.70
CA MET A 73 13.61 -2.45 -27.49
C MET A 73 12.15 -2.06 -27.27
N LEU A 74 11.41 -1.77 -28.35
CA LEU A 74 9.96 -1.54 -28.30
C LEU A 74 9.22 -2.78 -27.79
N GLY A 75 9.54 -3.97 -28.31
CA GLY A 75 8.96 -5.22 -27.83
C GLY A 75 9.23 -5.45 -26.34
N GLY A 76 10.46 -5.19 -25.89
CA GLY A 76 10.83 -5.26 -24.47
C GLY A 76 10.03 -4.27 -23.59
N LEU A 77 9.83 -3.03 -24.06
CA LEU A 77 9.00 -2.03 -23.36
C LEU A 77 7.53 -2.46 -23.29
N CYS A 78 6.96 -2.97 -24.39
CA CYS A 78 5.59 -3.49 -24.38
C CYS A 78 5.42 -4.63 -23.37
N ILE A 79 6.36 -5.57 -23.31
CA ILE A 79 6.33 -6.68 -22.35
C ILE A 79 6.42 -6.15 -20.92
N SER A 80 7.30 -5.20 -20.63
CA SER A 80 7.42 -4.65 -19.28
C SER A 80 6.15 -3.93 -18.82
N LEU A 81 5.51 -3.18 -19.73
CA LEU A 81 4.25 -2.49 -19.46
C LEU A 81 3.12 -3.49 -19.15
N VAL A 82 2.99 -4.55 -19.95
CA VAL A 82 1.98 -5.59 -19.72
C VAL A 82 2.24 -6.32 -18.39
N LEU A 83 3.49 -6.72 -18.13
CA LEU A 83 3.88 -7.37 -16.88
C LEU A 83 3.51 -6.51 -15.65
N THR A 84 3.73 -5.21 -15.75
CA THR A 84 3.38 -4.28 -14.66
C THR A 84 1.88 -4.23 -14.41
N GLN A 85 1.05 -4.20 -15.46
CA GLN A 85 -0.41 -4.22 -15.29
C GLN A 85 -0.93 -5.57 -14.76
N VAL A 86 -0.32 -6.69 -15.16
CA VAL A 86 -0.63 -8.00 -14.61
C VAL A 86 -0.30 -8.05 -13.12
N LEU A 87 0.90 -7.60 -12.72
CA LEU A 87 1.30 -7.53 -11.32
C LEU A 87 0.41 -6.58 -10.50
N ASN A 88 -0.03 -5.46 -11.10
CA ASN A 88 -1.01 -4.56 -10.49
C ASN A 88 -2.35 -5.25 -10.21
N GLY A 89 -2.87 -5.99 -11.20
CA GLY A 89 -4.10 -6.77 -11.05
C GLY A 89 -3.98 -7.82 -9.94
N ILE A 90 -2.88 -8.59 -9.94
CA ILE A 90 -2.63 -9.60 -8.91
C ILE A 90 -2.47 -8.95 -7.52
N ALA A 91 -1.72 -7.86 -7.40
CA ALA A 91 -1.52 -7.16 -6.12
C ALA A 91 -2.86 -6.68 -5.54
N ASN A 92 -3.71 -6.05 -6.36
CA ASN A 92 -5.03 -5.59 -5.92
C ASN A 92 -5.96 -6.76 -5.57
N PHE A 93 -5.93 -7.84 -6.34
CA PHE A 93 -6.69 -9.05 -6.02
C PHE A 93 -6.28 -9.64 -4.67
N LEU A 94 -4.96 -9.83 -4.45
CA LEU A 94 -4.44 -10.39 -3.20
C LEU A 94 -4.74 -9.48 -1.99
N ALA A 95 -4.64 -8.16 -2.16
CA ALA A 95 -4.99 -7.19 -1.13
C ALA A 95 -6.47 -7.31 -0.71
N ASN A 96 -7.40 -7.35 -1.69
CA ASN A 96 -8.82 -7.53 -1.42
C ASN A 96 -9.12 -8.90 -0.79
N ALA A 97 -8.50 -9.96 -1.30
CA ALA A 97 -8.65 -11.30 -0.75
C ALA A 97 -8.17 -11.37 0.72
N LEU A 98 -7.06 -10.69 1.03
CA LEU A 98 -6.51 -10.62 2.38
C LEU A 98 -7.48 -9.92 3.34
N VAL A 99 -7.99 -8.74 2.96
CA VAL A 99 -8.96 -7.99 3.77
C VAL A 99 -10.23 -8.82 3.98
N ASN A 100 -10.79 -9.41 2.93
CA ASN A 100 -12.03 -10.19 3.03
C ASN A 100 -11.87 -11.42 3.93
N LYS A 101 -10.75 -12.15 3.81
CA LYS A 101 -10.52 -13.35 4.61
C LYS A 101 -10.15 -13.01 6.06
N ALA A 102 -9.39 -11.94 6.29
CA ALA A 102 -9.16 -11.41 7.63
C ALA A 102 -10.46 -10.92 8.27
N LYS A 103 -11.33 -10.24 7.52
CA LYS A 103 -12.65 -9.79 7.99
C LYS A 103 -13.52 -10.96 8.45
N GLY A 104 -13.59 -12.03 7.66
CA GLY A 104 -14.32 -13.24 8.05
C GLY A 104 -13.74 -13.92 9.30
N THR A 105 -12.40 -13.98 9.41
CA THR A 105 -11.73 -14.65 10.55
C THR A 105 -11.89 -13.86 11.85
N ILE A 106 -11.60 -12.57 11.83
CA ILE A 106 -11.72 -11.69 13.00
C ILE A 106 -13.19 -11.52 13.38
N GLY A 107 -14.11 -11.42 12.41
CA GLY A 107 -15.55 -11.39 12.66
C GLY A 107 -16.06 -12.63 13.38
N LYS A 108 -15.59 -13.83 13.01
CA LYS A 108 -15.90 -15.07 13.74
C LYS A 108 -15.41 -15.03 15.19
N ILE A 109 -14.21 -14.49 15.43
CA ILE A 109 -13.66 -14.32 16.78
C ILE A 109 -14.53 -13.36 17.60
N LEU A 110 -14.94 -12.24 17.02
CA LEU A 110 -15.81 -11.26 17.67
C LEU A 110 -17.15 -11.92 18.05
N ASN A 111 -17.82 -12.56 17.09
CA ASN A 111 -19.10 -13.23 17.33
C ASN A 111 -18.99 -14.34 18.37
N HIS A 112 -17.91 -15.14 18.35
CA HIS A 112 -17.69 -16.18 19.34
C HIS A 112 -17.48 -15.60 20.75
N LYS A 113 -16.77 -14.48 20.88
CA LYS A 113 -16.64 -13.79 22.18
C LYS A 113 -17.98 -13.26 22.66
N SER A 114 -18.77 -12.64 21.77
CA SER A 114 -20.12 -12.17 22.10
C SER A 114 -21.05 -13.31 22.52
N SER A 115 -20.93 -14.50 21.91
CA SER A 115 -21.77 -15.67 22.26
C SER A 115 -21.52 -16.24 23.66
N LYS A 116 -20.46 -15.81 24.36
CA LYS A 116 -20.13 -16.25 25.73
C LYS A 116 -20.62 -15.28 26.80
N LEU A 117 -21.27 -14.18 26.40
CA LEU A 117 -21.85 -13.21 27.32
C LEU A 117 -23.22 -13.72 27.80
N ASP A 118 -23.59 -13.39 29.04
CA ASP A 118 -24.90 -13.73 29.55
C ASP A 118 -25.97 -12.87 28.88
N ALA A 119 -27.22 -13.37 28.78
CA ALA A 119 -28.31 -12.61 28.15
C ALA A 119 -28.51 -11.23 28.82
N ALA A 120 -28.32 -11.14 30.13
CA ALA A 120 -28.40 -9.89 30.89
C ALA A 120 -27.32 -8.86 30.50
N ASP A 121 -26.14 -9.31 30.04
CA ASP A 121 -25.07 -8.41 29.61
C ASP A 121 -25.47 -7.60 28.36
N PHE A 122 -26.34 -8.14 27.51
CA PHE A 122 -26.85 -7.43 26.33
C PHE A 122 -27.82 -6.29 26.68
N GLU A 123 -28.30 -6.20 27.92
CA GLU A 123 -29.07 -5.04 28.39
C GLU A 123 -28.16 -3.88 28.82
N ASN A 124 -26.85 -4.09 28.93
CA ASN A 124 -25.90 -3.02 29.21
C ASN A 124 -25.60 -2.21 27.91
N PRO A 125 -26.06 -0.95 27.81
CA PRO A 125 -25.88 -0.16 26.59
C PRO A 125 -24.42 0.15 26.29
N THR A 126 -23.54 0.23 27.29
CA THR A 126 -22.11 0.43 27.10
C THR A 126 -21.45 -0.77 26.43
N LEU A 127 -21.82 -1.99 26.86
CA LEU A 127 -21.30 -3.21 26.25
C LEU A 127 -21.80 -3.37 24.81
N LEU A 128 -23.08 -3.05 24.57
CA LEU A 128 -23.67 -3.13 23.23
C LEU A 128 -22.98 -2.15 22.26
N ASP A 129 -22.67 -0.95 22.74
CA ASP A 129 -21.91 0.05 21.99
C ASP A 129 -20.48 -0.41 21.71
N ASP A 130 -19.79 -1.02 22.67
CA ASP A 130 -18.45 -1.57 22.48
C ASP A 130 -18.41 -2.70 21.44
N ILE A 131 -19.41 -3.59 21.44
CA ILE A 131 -19.56 -4.65 20.43
C ILE A 131 -19.78 -4.03 19.04
N ASN A 132 -20.66 -3.03 18.94
CA ASN A 132 -20.94 -2.33 17.69
C ASN A 132 -19.70 -1.59 17.16
N LYS A 133 -18.96 -0.90 18.03
CA LYS A 133 -17.69 -0.24 17.71
C LYS A 133 -16.65 -1.23 17.24
N ALA A 134 -16.53 -2.39 17.87
CA ALA A 134 -15.62 -3.45 17.43
C ALA A 134 -15.98 -3.97 16.03
N GLN A 135 -17.27 -4.16 15.75
CA GLN A 135 -17.74 -4.64 14.45
C GLN A 135 -17.55 -3.61 13.33
N LYS A 136 -17.88 -2.33 13.59
CA LYS A 136 -17.66 -1.23 12.63
C LYS A 136 -16.19 -0.92 12.41
N GLY A 137 -15.40 -0.93 13.49
CA GLY A 137 -13.96 -0.65 13.46
C GLY A 137 -13.14 -1.71 12.76
N LEU A 138 -13.68 -2.92 12.61
CA LEU A 138 -13.00 -4.05 11.97
C LEU A 138 -12.60 -3.73 10.52
N GLU A 139 -13.51 -3.20 9.71
CA GLU A 139 -13.21 -2.92 8.30
C GLU A 139 -12.19 -1.79 8.13
N GLY A 140 -12.37 -0.69 8.86
CA GLY A 140 -11.42 0.43 8.85
C GLY A 140 -10.02 0.01 9.34
N GLY A 141 -9.95 -0.80 10.40
CA GLY A 141 -8.68 -1.30 10.93
C GLY A 141 -7.94 -2.22 9.97
N LEU A 142 -8.66 -3.08 9.23
CA LEU A 142 -8.08 -3.96 8.22
C LEU A 142 -7.49 -3.17 7.04
N TRP A 143 -8.22 -2.19 6.52
CA TRP A 143 -7.73 -1.36 5.41
C TRP A 143 -6.55 -0.48 5.82
N MET A 144 -6.61 0.10 7.03
CA MET A 144 -5.51 0.86 7.60
C MET A 144 -4.24 0.01 7.71
N SER A 145 -4.35 -1.21 8.21
CA SER A 145 -3.25 -2.16 8.26
C SER A 145 -2.69 -2.49 6.87
N LEU A 146 -3.57 -2.80 5.92
CA LEU A 146 -3.15 -3.10 4.55
C LEU A 146 -2.37 -1.92 3.94
N ILE A 147 -2.79 -0.68 4.18
CA ILE A 147 -2.05 0.51 3.73
C ILE A 147 -0.63 0.54 4.31
N LEU A 148 -0.45 0.21 5.59
CA LEU A 148 0.88 0.14 6.21
C LEU A 148 1.75 -0.94 5.58
N ILE A 149 1.18 -2.12 5.31
CA ILE A 149 1.87 -3.18 4.58
C ILE A 149 2.31 -2.66 3.20
N VAL A 150 1.42 -2.04 2.44
CA VAL A 150 1.71 -1.51 1.09
C VAL A 150 2.79 -0.42 1.12
N ILE A 151 2.80 0.46 2.13
CA ILE A 151 3.88 1.45 2.32
C ILE A 151 5.24 0.74 2.42
N VAL A 152 5.32 -0.30 3.24
CA VAL A 152 6.58 -1.01 3.49
C VAL A 152 6.97 -1.92 2.33
N THR A 153 6.02 -2.53 1.62
CA THR A 153 6.31 -3.61 0.65
C THR A 153 6.23 -3.17 -0.80
N PHE A 154 5.58 -2.05 -1.11
CA PHE A 154 5.51 -1.49 -2.46
C PHE A 154 6.26 -0.15 -2.53
N TYR A 155 5.86 0.83 -1.73
CA TYR A 155 6.36 2.21 -1.89
C TYR A 155 7.83 2.35 -1.49
N ILE A 156 8.22 1.87 -0.30
CA ILE A 156 9.63 1.95 0.13
C ILE A 156 10.56 1.21 -0.87
N PRO A 157 10.30 -0.05 -1.26
CA PRO A 157 11.10 -0.74 -2.27
C PRO A 157 11.14 -0.02 -3.61
N TYR A 158 10.00 0.50 -4.09
CA TYR A 158 9.95 1.30 -5.31
C TYR A 158 10.91 2.48 -5.26
N PHE A 159 10.86 3.29 -4.19
CA PHE A 159 11.73 4.47 -4.05
C PHE A 159 13.21 4.08 -3.90
N ILE A 160 13.52 2.97 -3.22
CA ILE A 160 14.88 2.46 -3.12
C ILE A 160 15.40 2.05 -4.50
N PHE A 161 14.67 1.21 -5.23
CA PHE A 161 15.08 0.72 -6.54
C PHE A 161 15.17 1.85 -7.57
N MET A 162 14.20 2.76 -7.58
CA MET A 162 14.22 3.94 -8.44
C MET A 162 15.38 4.87 -8.06
N GLY A 163 15.66 5.07 -6.77
CA GLY A 163 16.79 5.86 -6.30
C GLY A 163 18.13 5.29 -6.74
N ILE A 164 18.32 3.97 -6.59
CA ILE A 164 19.52 3.28 -7.09
C ILE A 164 19.66 3.45 -8.60
N TYR A 165 18.56 3.32 -9.35
CA TYR A 165 18.56 3.50 -10.80
C TYR A 165 18.96 4.93 -11.20
N LEU A 166 18.34 5.95 -10.61
CA LEU A 166 18.63 7.35 -10.89
C LEU A 166 20.06 7.73 -10.50
N TYR A 167 20.55 7.22 -9.37
CA TYR A 167 21.92 7.45 -8.92
C TYR A 167 22.95 6.94 -9.92
N LYS A 168 22.73 5.73 -10.44
CA LYS A 168 23.57 5.13 -11.49
C LYS A 168 23.51 5.90 -12.80
N LEU A 169 22.37 6.50 -13.13
CA LEU A 169 22.22 7.31 -14.34
C LEU A 169 22.97 8.64 -14.22
N LYS A 170 22.63 9.45 -13.20
CA LYS A 170 23.37 10.64 -12.77
C LYS A 170 23.05 10.90 -11.29
N PRO A 171 24.04 10.96 -10.37
CA PRO A 171 23.78 11.07 -8.93
C PRO A 171 22.79 12.18 -8.52
N ILE A 172 22.86 13.34 -9.18
CA ILE A 172 21.97 14.48 -8.96
C ILE A 172 20.48 14.15 -9.15
N LEU A 173 20.15 13.19 -10.02
CA LEU A 173 18.77 12.79 -10.29
C LEU A 173 18.11 12.12 -9.08
N SER A 174 18.87 11.52 -8.17
CA SER A 174 18.31 10.90 -6.96
C SER A 174 17.63 11.92 -6.05
N ILE A 175 18.07 13.19 -6.10
CA ILE A 175 17.47 14.30 -5.35
C ILE A 175 16.02 14.55 -5.80
N SER A 176 15.69 14.24 -7.06
CA SER A 176 14.33 14.41 -7.59
C SER A 176 13.28 13.61 -6.79
N ILE A 177 13.66 12.47 -6.21
CA ILE A 177 12.76 11.66 -5.38
C ILE A 177 12.28 12.48 -4.18
N ILE A 178 13.19 13.21 -3.51
CA ILE A 178 12.85 14.05 -2.37
C ILE A 178 12.03 15.27 -2.81
N LEU A 179 12.41 15.89 -3.93
CA LEU A 179 11.73 17.08 -4.45
C LEU A 179 10.26 16.83 -4.78
N VAL A 180 9.91 15.65 -5.31
CA VAL A 180 8.52 15.30 -5.64
C VAL A 180 7.61 15.25 -4.40
N PHE A 181 8.16 15.02 -3.21
CA PHE A 181 7.38 15.02 -1.97
C PHE A 181 7.10 16.42 -1.43
N ILE A 182 7.88 17.45 -1.81
CA ILE A 182 7.73 18.80 -1.24
C ILE A 182 6.33 19.38 -1.54
N PRO A 183 5.83 19.39 -2.79
CA PRO A 183 4.49 19.91 -3.08
C PRO A 183 3.38 19.15 -2.36
N VAL A 184 3.54 17.83 -2.24
CA VAL A 184 2.58 16.95 -1.55
C VAL A 184 2.57 17.28 -0.05
N ALA A 185 3.74 17.40 0.58
CA ALA A 185 3.86 17.76 1.99
C ALA A 185 3.24 19.13 2.28
N ILE A 186 3.53 20.14 1.44
CA ILE A 186 2.92 21.48 1.57
C ILE A 186 1.40 21.39 1.46
N SER A 187 0.89 20.66 0.47
CA SER A 187 -0.54 20.48 0.27
C SER A 187 -1.23 19.78 1.45
N GLN A 188 -0.57 18.79 2.06
CA GLN A 188 -1.10 18.13 3.26
C GLN A 188 -1.07 19.04 4.50
N LEU A 189 -0.02 19.85 4.68
CA LEU A 189 0.05 20.83 5.77
C LEU A 189 -1.03 21.91 5.64
N ILE A 190 -1.27 22.40 4.42
CA ILE A 190 -2.36 23.34 4.13
C ILE A 190 -3.72 22.70 4.43
N ARG A 191 -3.93 21.47 3.97
CA ARG A 191 -5.16 20.71 4.23
C ARG A 191 -5.43 20.61 5.73
N ILE A 192 -4.47 20.16 6.52
CA ILE A 192 -4.62 20.06 7.99
C ILE A 192 -5.05 21.42 8.56
N LYS A 193 -4.36 22.50 8.19
CA LYS A 193 -4.66 23.85 8.70
C LYS A 193 -6.06 24.35 8.31
N ILE A 194 -6.52 24.08 7.09
CA ILE A 194 -7.86 24.50 6.63
C ILE A 194 -8.95 23.67 7.29
N PHE A 195 -8.79 22.34 7.37
CA PHE A 195 -9.82 21.45 7.91
C PHE A 195 -9.93 21.54 9.43
N THR A 196 -8.82 21.73 10.17
CA THR A 196 -8.90 22.01 11.61
C THR A 196 -9.65 23.31 11.89
N ASN A 197 -9.48 24.35 11.05
CA ASN A 197 -10.23 25.60 11.18
C ASN A 197 -11.73 25.49 10.83
N LEU A 198 -12.17 24.39 10.22
CA LEU A 198 -13.56 24.15 9.86
C LEU A 198 -14.28 23.24 10.87
N GLU A 199 -13.55 22.42 11.65
CA GLU A 199 -14.12 21.63 12.76
C GLU A 199 -14.40 22.46 14.02
N ASP A 200 -13.70 23.59 14.20
CA ASP A 200 -13.92 24.53 15.30
C ASP A 200 -15.09 25.54 15.05
N LYS A 201 -15.94 25.29 14.05
CA LYS A 201 -17.14 26.08 13.70
C LYS A 201 -18.38 25.21 13.61
#